data_AF-A0A1I7EIW1-F1
#
_entry.id   AF-A0A1I7EIW1-F1
#
_cell.length_a   1.000
_cell.length_b   1.000
_cell.length_c   1.000
_cell.angle_alpha   90.00
_cell.angle_beta   90.00
_cell.angle_gamma   90.00
#
_symmetry.space_group_name_H-M   'P 1'
#
loop_
_entity.id
_entity.type
_entity.pdbx_description
1 polymer ?
#
loop_
_entity_poly.entity_id
_entity_poly.type
_entity_poly.pdbx_seq_one_letter_code
_entity_poly.pdbx_strand_id
1 'polypeptide(L)'
;MTEVTLTIRFEGGEADNGRLPIHDAATAEMGLARAVNIVTHSFANDEQMRRRGDSATGATVFASAPKKGCYEVEVDVVFDLATCEKMGASVIAPRYWDYLTWCWSFAVGKDYDPVTPYVQRLVESQDAKIDEIADTLESAMASLHKPIAEDPENIILVLSRKRVGDILTFDSETNEYVNVRGESDDDEYVIGNVTKFNILTNYGRVYDDNLRRVVSFKLIEDPSHRLRTLITKSMHDRVKGEGGKLHFLVRRVENAMGTVKRYVVADVVEVR
;
A
#
# COMPACT_ATOMS: atom_id res chain seq x y z
N MET A 1 3.96 -0.32 -27.52
CA MET A 1 4.51 0.07 -26.20
C MET A 1 3.84 1.36 -25.81
N THR A 2 3.48 1.50 -24.53
CA THR A 2 2.86 2.72 -23.99
C THR A 2 3.70 3.19 -22.83
N GLU A 3 3.90 4.50 -22.74
CA GLU A 3 4.74 5.14 -21.73
C GLU A 3 3.89 6.01 -20.81
N VAL A 4 4.20 5.98 -19.52
CA VAL A 4 3.60 6.84 -18.51
C VAL A 4 4.70 7.50 -17.68
N THR A 5 4.77 8.82 -17.75
CA THR A 5 5.69 9.63 -16.95
C THR A 5 5.04 10.07 -15.66
N LEU A 6 5.70 9.85 -14.53
CA LEU A 6 5.38 10.37 -13.20
C LEU A 6 6.38 11.46 -12.83
N THR A 7 5.93 12.48 -12.09
CA THR A 7 6.82 13.50 -11.57
C THR A 7 6.66 13.58 -10.06
N ILE A 8 7.76 13.41 -9.34
CA ILE A 8 7.85 13.63 -7.90
C ILE A 8 8.63 14.91 -7.65
N ARG A 9 8.08 15.79 -6.83
CA ARG A 9 8.71 17.05 -6.42
C ARG A 9 8.73 17.12 -4.90
N PHE A 10 9.86 17.53 -4.32
CA PHE A 10 9.91 17.99 -2.94
C PHE A 10 9.75 19.51 -2.91
N GLU A 11 8.97 20.01 -1.96
CA GLU A 11 8.73 21.44 -1.74
C GLU A 11 8.99 21.81 -0.28
N GLY A 12 9.42 23.04 -0.07
CA GLY A 12 9.71 23.64 1.23
C GLY A 12 11.10 23.30 1.79
N GLY A 13 11.47 23.98 2.87
CA GLY A 13 12.80 23.87 3.47
C GLY A 13 13.93 24.14 2.47
N GLU A 14 14.94 23.26 2.45
CA GLU A 14 16.04 23.34 1.48
C GLU A 14 15.65 22.87 0.06
N ALA A 15 14.53 22.16 -0.09
CA ALA A 15 14.05 21.68 -1.40
C ALA A 15 13.68 22.84 -2.34
N ASP A 16 13.22 23.97 -1.78
CA ASP A 16 12.93 25.20 -2.52
C ASP A 16 14.19 25.82 -3.16
N ASN A 17 15.37 25.54 -2.60
CA ASN A 17 16.66 25.89 -3.19
C ASN A 17 17.13 24.84 -4.22
N GLY A 18 16.29 23.88 -4.57
CA GLY A 18 16.59 22.80 -5.51
C GLY A 18 17.58 21.77 -4.97
N ARG A 19 17.68 21.60 -3.65
CA ARG A 19 18.65 20.70 -3.01
C ARG A 19 18.05 19.94 -1.83
N LEU A 20 18.51 18.71 -1.65
CA LEU A 20 18.27 17.90 -0.47
C LEU A 20 19.62 17.34 0.00
N PRO A 21 19.78 17.01 1.30
CA PRO A 21 20.94 16.24 1.74
C PRO A 21 21.05 14.94 0.94
N ILE A 22 22.27 14.63 0.46
CA ILE A 22 22.50 13.53 -0.49
C ILE A 22 22.01 12.17 0.01
N HIS A 23 22.13 11.92 1.31
CA HIS A 23 21.68 10.69 1.93
C HIS A 23 20.15 10.54 1.88
N ASP A 24 19.43 11.63 2.15
CA ASP A 24 17.97 11.63 2.22
C ASP A 24 17.36 11.59 0.82
N ALA A 25 17.96 12.33 -0.11
CA ALA A 25 17.74 12.23 -1.54
C ALA A 25 17.87 10.80 -2.06
N ALA A 26 19.01 10.14 -1.82
CA ALA A 26 19.25 8.77 -2.28
C ALA A 26 18.28 7.75 -1.65
N THR A 27 17.97 7.92 -0.35
CA THR A 27 17.02 7.07 0.35
C THR A 27 15.61 7.23 -0.22
N ALA A 28 15.19 8.47 -0.49
CA ALA A 28 13.91 8.77 -1.10
C ALA A 28 13.78 8.19 -2.50
N GLU A 29 14.81 8.35 -3.35
CA GLU A 29 14.84 7.78 -4.70
C GLU A 29 14.80 6.25 -4.70
N MET A 30 15.49 5.61 -3.75
CA MET A 30 15.41 4.17 -3.57
C MET A 30 14.01 3.73 -3.10
N GLY A 31 13.34 4.52 -2.26
CA GLY A 31 11.94 4.34 -1.88
C GLY A 31 11.00 4.47 -3.08
N LEU A 32 11.17 5.54 -3.87
CA LEU A 32 10.42 5.82 -5.09
C LEU A 32 10.52 4.67 -6.10
N ALA A 33 11.74 4.23 -6.41
CA ALA A 33 11.99 3.14 -7.34
C ALA A 33 11.26 1.86 -6.90
N ARG A 34 11.38 1.49 -5.62
CA ARG A 34 10.70 0.30 -5.06
C ARG A 34 9.18 0.45 -5.11
N ALA A 35 8.64 1.61 -4.70
CA ALA A 35 7.20 1.85 -4.68
C ALA A 35 6.59 1.80 -6.08
N VAL A 36 7.22 2.42 -7.08
CA VAL A 36 6.78 2.38 -8.48
C VAL A 36 6.88 0.95 -9.02
N ASN A 37 7.98 0.24 -8.77
CA ASN A 37 8.17 -1.13 -9.25
C ASN A 37 7.13 -2.11 -8.67
N ILE A 38 6.83 -2.01 -7.38
CA ILE A 38 5.84 -2.86 -6.70
C ILE A 38 4.46 -2.67 -7.35
N VAL A 39 4.02 -1.42 -7.46
CA VAL A 39 2.70 -1.11 -8.05
C VAL A 39 2.65 -1.48 -9.53
N THR A 40 3.69 -1.14 -10.29
CA THR A 40 3.76 -1.44 -11.72
C THR A 40 3.69 -2.94 -11.99
N HIS A 41 4.45 -3.73 -11.22
CA HIS A 41 4.39 -5.18 -11.32
C HIS A 41 3.00 -5.71 -10.99
N SER A 42 2.42 -5.23 -9.88
CA SER A 42 1.10 -5.63 -9.44
C SER A 42 0.02 -5.32 -10.48
N PHE A 43 0.06 -4.12 -11.07
CA PHE A 43 -0.84 -3.71 -12.14
C PHE A 43 -0.74 -4.59 -13.40
N ALA A 44 0.48 -4.93 -13.83
CA ALA A 44 0.68 -5.75 -15.02
C ALA A 44 0.31 -7.23 -14.82
N ASN A 45 0.41 -7.75 -13.59
CA ASN A 45 0.35 -9.18 -13.27
C ASN A 45 -0.83 -9.57 -12.37
N ASP A 46 -2.00 -8.94 -12.54
CA ASP A 46 -3.25 -9.31 -11.83
C ASP A 46 -3.10 -9.27 -10.30
N GLU A 47 -2.62 -8.14 -9.78
CA GLU A 47 -2.39 -7.88 -8.36
C GLU A 47 -1.33 -8.82 -7.72
N GLN A 48 -0.44 -9.45 -8.51
CA GLN A 48 0.67 -10.23 -7.95
C GLN A 48 1.78 -9.32 -7.39
N MET A 49 2.24 -9.63 -6.18
CA MET A 49 3.17 -8.79 -5.44
C MET A 49 4.60 -9.29 -5.51
N ARG A 50 5.55 -8.35 -5.53
CA ARG A 50 6.98 -8.59 -5.33
C ARG A 50 7.45 -7.89 -4.08
N ARG A 51 7.85 -8.64 -3.06
CA ARG A 51 8.27 -8.08 -1.76
C ARG A 51 9.52 -7.22 -1.80
N ARG A 52 10.43 -7.45 -2.76
CA ARG A 52 11.70 -6.68 -2.86
C ARG A 52 11.57 -5.37 -3.64
N GLY A 53 10.75 -5.35 -4.69
CA GLY A 53 10.55 -4.15 -5.52
C GLY A 53 11.75 -3.77 -6.42
N ASP A 54 12.71 -4.66 -6.65
CA ASP A 54 13.92 -4.35 -7.43
C ASP A 54 13.63 -4.14 -8.94
N SER A 55 12.53 -4.71 -9.45
CA SER A 55 12.09 -4.58 -10.84
C SER A 55 10.61 -4.96 -11.01
N ALA A 56 9.99 -4.40 -12.06
CA ALA A 56 8.67 -4.82 -12.52
C ALA A 56 8.76 -5.80 -13.71
N THR A 57 7.93 -6.83 -13.71
CA THR A 57 7.68 -7.66 -14.90
C THR A 57 6.46 -7.13 -15.63
N GLY A 58 6.52 -6.99 -16.96
CA GLY A 58 5.47 -6.37 -17.78
C GLY A 58 5.71 -4.90 -18.10
N ALA A 59 6.67 -4.26 -17.42
CA ALA A 59 7.11 -2.90 -17.71
C ALA A 59 8.53 -2.64 -17.19
N THR A 60 9.18 -1.63 -17.75
CA THR A 60 10.47 -1.13 -17.27
C THR A 60 10.31 0.29 -16.75
N VAL A 61 10.96 0.58 -15.63
CA VAL A 61 10.91 1.90 -14.97
C VAL A 61 12.26 2.58 -15.15
N PHE A 62 12.26 3.80 -15.68
CA PHE A 62 13.46 4.61 -15.91
C PHE A 62 13.39 5.90 -15.10
N ALA A 63 14.54 6.37 -14.59
CA ALA A 63 14.66 7.73 -14.09
C ALA A 63 15.11 8.64 -15.23
N SER A 64 14.40 9.74 -15.45
CA SER A 64 14.74 10.73 -16.47
C SER A 64 15.78 11.74 -15.91
N ALA A 65 16.38 12.54 -16.80
CA ALA A 65 17.40 13.49 -16.39
C ALA A 65 16.82 14.56 -15.42
N PRO A 66 17.53 14.92 -14.34
CA PRO A 66 17.05 15.91 -13.37
C PRO A 66 16.87 17.28 -14.03
N LYS A 67 15.81 17.99 -13.66
CA LYS A 67 15.55 19.35 -14.13
C LYS A 67 16.36 20.37 -13.33
N LYS A 68 16.73 21.46 -13.99
CA LYS A 68 17.51 22.53 -13.38
C LYS A 68 16.63 23.40 -12.48
N GLY A 69 17.01 23.53 -11.20
CA GLY A 69 16.48 24.55 -10.28
C GLY A 69 15.42 24.07 -9.27
N CYS A 70 14.99 22.82 -9.33
CA CYS A 70 14.10 22.19 -8.35
C CYS A 70 14.55 20.74 -8.12
N TYR A 71 14.29 20.18 -6.94
CA TYR A 71 14.47 18.74 -6.71
C TYR A 71 13.25 17.99 -7.26
N GLU A 72 13.21 17.84 -8.57
CA GLU A 72 12.20 17.07 -9.31
C GLU A 72 12.81 15.81 -9.91
N VAL A 73 12.15 14.67 -9.68
CA VAL A 73 12.49 13.39 -10.29
C VAL A 73 11.36 12.98 -11.21
N GLU A 74 11.66 12.86 -12.51
CA GLU A 74 10.75 12.26 -13.49
C GLU A 74 11.06 10.76 -13.62
N VAL A 75 10.01 9.95 -13.62
CA VAL A 75 10.09 8.49 -13.74
C VAL A 75 9.21 8.05 -14.89
N ASP A 76 9.78 7.33 -15.86
CA ASP A 76 9.07 6.83 -17.03
C ASP A 76 8.81 5.33 -16.88
N VAL A 77 7.53 4.94 -16.91
CA VAL A 77 7.08 3.55 -16.89
C VAL A 77 6.70 3.14 -18.30
N VAL A 78 7.48 2.23 -18.89
CA VAL A 78 7.30 1.74 -20.25
C VAL A 78 6.73 0.32 -20.22
N PHE A 79 5.48 0.17 -20.63
CA PHE A 79 4.79 -1.13 -20.67
C PHE A 79 5.15 -1.93 -21.93
N ASP A 80 5.37 -3.23 -21.77
CA ASP A 80 5.62 -4.14 -22.88
C ASP A 80 4.37 -4.36 -23.75
N LEU A 81 4.55 -4.97 -24.92
CA LEU A 81 3.46 -5.16 -25.88
C LEU A 81 2.37 -6.09 -25.31
N ALA A 82 2.76 -7.18 -24.64
CA ALA A 82 1.82 -8.15 -24.08
C ALA A 82 0.90 -7.52 -23.01
N THR A 83 1.46 -6.68 -22.15
CA THR A 83 0.72 -5.94 -21.12
C THR A 83 -0.20 -4.90 -21.77
N CYS A 84 0.28 -4.20 -22.79
CA CYS A 84 -0.55 -3.26 -23.56
C CYS A 84 -1.73 -3.95 -24.26
N GLU A 85 -1.54 -5.14 -24.81
CA GLU A 85 -2.59 -5.93 -25.44
C GLU A 85 -3.62 -6.42 -24.42
N LYS A 86 -3.15 -6.96 -23.28
CA LYS A 86 -3.98 -7.42 -22.17
C LYS A 86 -4.84 -6.29 -21.57
N MET A 87 -4.24 -5.13 -21.35
CA MET A 87 -4.86 -4.01 -20.62
C MET A 87 -5.57 -3.02 -21.55
N GLY A 88 -5.33 -3.10 -22.85
CA GLY A 88 -5.79 -2.13 -23.84
C GLY A 88 -4.88 -0.89 -23.91
N ALA A 89 -4.11 -0.77 -24.99
CA ALA A 89 -3.10 0.27 -25.16
C ALA A 89 -3.63 1.71 -25.03
N SER A 90 -4.87 1.97 -25.46
CA SER A 90 -5.49 3.31 -25.36
C SER A 90 -5.92 3.70 -23.95
N VAL A 91 -6.09 2.73 -23.04
CA VAL A 91 -6.65 2.94 -21.70
C VAL A 91 -5.68 2.56 -20.58
N ILE A 92 -4.52 1.99 -20.91
CA ILE A 92 -3.53 1.57 -19.92
C ILE A 92 -3.01 2.74 -19.09
N ALA A 93 -2.72 3.88 -19.71
CA ALA A 93 -2.22 5.07 -19.00
C ALA A 93 -3.19 5.62 -17.95
N PRO A 94 -4.47 5.91 -18.27
CA PRO A 94 -5.42 6.34 -17.24
C PRO A 94 -5.68 5.28 -16.17
N ARG A 95 -5.74 3.98 -16.53
CA ARG A 95 -5.90 2.89 -15.56
C ARG A 95 -4.72 2.77 -14.59
N TYR A 96 -3.50 2.91 -15.11
CA TYR A 96 -2.30 2.85 -14.29
C TYR A 96 -2.21 4.01 -13.30
N TRP A 97 -2.52 5.24 -13.75
CA TRP A 97 -2.56 6.41 -12.87
C TRP A 97 -3.57 6.26 -11.74
N ASP A 98 -4.77 5.79 -12.05
CA ASP A 98 -5.83 5.54 -11.06
C ASP A 98 -5.42 4.44 -10.07
N TYR A 99 -4.86 3.34 -10.58
CA TYR A 99 -4.39 2.22 -9.75
C TYR A 99 -3.23 2.61 -8.84
N LEU A 100 -2.25 3.34 -9.36
CA LEU A 100 -1.12 3.85 -8.59
C LEU A 100 -1.58 4.79 -7.49
N THR A 101 -2.44 5.75 -7.82
CA THR A 101 -2.94 6.72 -6.84
C THR A 101 -3.72 6.01 -5.74
N TRP A 102 -4.54 5.02 -6.10
CA TRP A 102 -5.25 4.18 -5.12
C TRP A 102 -4.30 3.41 -4.21
N CYS A 103 -3.33 2.68 -4.77
CA CYS A 103 -2.36 1.92 -3.97
C CYS A 103 -1.52 2.81 -3.05
N TRP A 104 -1.04 3.95 -3.56
CA TRP A 104 -0.21 4.86 -2.78
C TRP A 104 -1.01 5.56 -1.68
N SER A 105 -2.22 6.04 -1.98
CA SER A 105 -3.10 6.67 -0.98
C SER A 105 -3.40 5.70 0.16
N PHE A 106 -3.77 4.46 -0.15
CA PHE A 106 -4.03 3.44 0.86
C PHE A 106 -2.78 3.10 1.70
N ALA A 107 -1.59 3.03 1.07
CA ALA A 107 -0.33 2.76 1.75
C ALA A 107 0.10 3.87 2.71
N VAL A 108 -0.34 5.11 2.48
CA VAL A 108 -0.06 6.27 3.34
C VAL A 108 -1.25 6.71 4.20
N GLY A 109 -2.35 5.95 4.19
CA GLY A 109 -3.52 6.22 5.02
C GLY A 109 -4.41 7.37 4.52
N LYS A 110 -4.32 7.74 3.24
CA LYS A 110 -5.21 8.70 2.58
C LYS A 110 -6.36 7.99 1.87
N ASP A 111 -7.55 8.58 1.97
CA ASP A 111 -8.71 8.12 1.22
C ASP A 111 -8.59 8.52 -0.25
N TYR A 112 -8.96 7.60 -1.14
CA TYR A 112 -9.00 7.83 -2.57
C TYR A 112 -10.11 7.01 -3.21
N ASP A 113 -11.01 7.70 -3.92
CA ASP A 113 -12.09 7.07 -4.69
C ASP A 113 -11.63 6.88 -6.14
N PRO A 114 -11.44 5.63 -6.61
CA PRO A 114 -10.95 5.41 -7.96
C PRO A 114 -11.94 5.85 -9.03
N VAL A 115 -11.40 6.37 -10.12
CA VAL A 115 -12.17 7.02 -11.19
C VAL A 115 -12.44 6.08 -12.36
N THR A 116 -11.54 5.14 -12.63
CA THR A 116 -11.65 4.25 -13.79
C THR A 116 -12.51 3.03 -13.46
N PRO A 117 -13.34 2.56 -14.40
CA PRO A 117 -14.13 1.32 -14.22
C PRO A 117 -13.29 0.07 -13.99
N TYR A 118 -11.98 0.13 -14.28
CA TYR A 118 -11.06 -0.96 -14.01
C TYR A 118 -10.78 -1.05 -12.51
N VAL A 119 -10.33 0.04 -11.88
CA VAL A 119 -9.98 0.06 -10.46
C VAL A 119 -11.22 0.01 -9.57
N GLN A 120 -12.34 0.63 -9.97
CA GLN A 120 -13.61 0.51 -9.23
C GLN A 120 -14.05 -0.96 -9.06
N ARG A 121 -13.96 -1.75 -10.14
CA ARG A 121 -14.25 -3.20 -10.06
C ARG A 121 -13.26 -3.95 -9.17
N LEU A 122 -12.01 -3.51 -9.07
CA LEU A 122 -11.05 -4.08 -8.14
C LEU A 122 -11.42 -3.73 -6.70
N VAL A 123 -11.78 -2.48 -6.40
CA VAL A 123 -12.22 -2.08 -5.06
C VAL A 123 -13.44 -2.87 -4.60
N GLU A 124 -14.41 -3.08 -5.49
CA GLU A 124 -15.61 -3.88 -5.22
C GLU A 124 -15.33 -5.39 -5.16
N SER A 125 -14.18 -5.82 -5.69
CA SER A 125 -13.82 -7.24 -5.75
C SER A 125 -13.53 -7.81 -4.37
N GLN A 126 -14.14 -8.96 -4.09
CA GLN A 126 -13.83 -9.78 -2.92
C GLN A 126 -12.36 -10.25 -2.94
N ASP A 127 -11.69 -10.28 -4.09
CA ASP A 127 -10.31 -10.76 -4.23
C ASP A 127 -9.25 -9.65 -4.21
N ALA A 128 -9.65 -8.38 -4.07
CA ALA A 128 -8.73 -7.25 -4.06
C ALA A 128 -7.59 -7.46 -3.06
N LYS A 129 -6.34 -7.26 -3.50
CA LYS A 129 -5.15 -7.49 -2.66
C LYS A 129 -4.56 -6.20 -2.08
N ILE A 130 -5.36 -5.14 -2.02
CA ILE A 130 -4.94 -3.80 -1.57
C ILE A 130 -4.18 -3.81 -0.24
N ASP A 131 -4.65 -4.58 0.74
CA ASP A 131 -4.02 -4.69 2.06
C ASP A 131 -2.62 -5.29 1.98
N GLU A 132 -2.41 -6.28 1.11
CA GLU A 132 -1.11 -6.92 0.89
C GLU A 132 -0.17 -6.00 0.09
N ILE A 133 -0.70 -5.24 -0.88
CA ILE A 133 0.09 -4.23 -1.62
C ILE A 133 0.60 -3.18 -0.65
N ALA A 134 -0.30 -2.65 0.18
CA ALA A 134 -0.01 -1.57 1.11
C ALA A 134 1.02 -1.98 2.15
N ASP A 135 0.91 -3.19 2.69
CA ASP A 135 1.94 -3.79 3.55
C ASP A 135 3.29 -3.89 2.84
N THR A 136 3.29 -4.38 1.60
CA THR A 136 4.52 -4.49 0.80
C THR A 136 5.15 -3.12 0.50
N LEU A 137 4.31 -2.08 0.34
CA LEU A 137 4.73 -0.71 0.07
C LEU A 137 5.26 0.01 1.32
N GLU A 138 4.95 -0.44 2.53
CA GLU A 138 5.22 0.29 3.77
C GLU A 138 6.68 0.74 3.90
N SER A 139 7.63 -0.18 3.71
CA SER A 139 9.07 0.13 3.78
C SER A 139 9.55 1.06 2.66
N ALA A 140 8.98 0.94 1.46
CA ALA A 140 9.30 1.78 0.33
C ALA A 140 8.76 3.20 0.55
N MET A 141 7.55 3.32 1.09
CA MET A 141 6.94 4.59 1.46
C MET A 141 7.69 5.26 2.61
N ALA A 142 8.07 4.53 3.66
CA ALA A 142 8.90 5.10 4.74
C ALA A 142 10.24 5.64 4.21
N SER A 143 10.88 4.93 3.28
CA SER A 143 12.11 5.40 2.62
C SER A 143 11.85 6.65 1.77
N LEU A 144 10.73 6.69 1.03
CA LEU A 144 10.31 7.83 0.20
C LEU A 144 10.04 9.09 1.05
N HIS A 145 9.52 8.91 2.27
CA HIS A 145 9.26 10.00 3.21
C HIS A 145 10.51 10.47 3.97
N LYS A 146 11.71 9.93 3.69
CA LYS A 146 12.93 10.26 4.44
C LYS A 146 13.18 11.79 4.55
N PRO A 147 13.07 12.60 3.48
CA PRO A 147 13.22 14.05 3.60
C PRO A 147 12.14 14.71 4.49
N ILE A 148 10.90 14.23 4.45
CA ILE A 148 9.80 14.70 5.30
C ILE A 148 10.09 14.32 6.78
N ALA A 149 10.67 13.16 7.04
CA ALA A 149 11.02 12.74 8.39
C ALA A 149 12.11 13.61 9.04
N GLU A 150 13.01 14.19 8.24
CA GLU A 150 14.07 15.08 8.74
C GLU A 150 13.57 16.52 8.99
N ASP A 151 12.58 16.98 8.22
CA ASP A 151 11.98 18.31 8.37
C ASP A 151 10.45 18.27 8.16
N PRO A 152 9.70 17.72 9.14
CA PRO A 152 8.28 17.42 8.98
C PRO A 152 7.38 18.66 8.92
N GLU A 153 7.85 19.80 9.40
CA GLU A 153 7.07 21.04 9.39
C GLU A 153 7.18 21.80 8.06
N ASN A 154 8.27 21.59 7.32
CA ASN A 154 8.57 22.41 6.15
C ASN A 154 8.64 21.62 4.85
N ILE A 155 8.93 20.31 4.86
CA ILE A 155 9.07 19.52 3.64
C ILE A 155 7.78 18.74 3.34
N ILE A 156 7.29 18.90 2.12
CA ILE A 156 6.24 18.04 1.53
C ILE A 156 6.75 17.38 0.25
N LEU A 157 6.13 16.26 -0.12
CA LEU A 157 6.36 15.59 -1.40
C LEU A 157 5.08 15.60 -2.22
N VAL A 158 5.18 15.96 -3.49
CA VAL A 158 4.05 16.02 -4.42
C VAL A 158 4.27 15.04 -5.57
N LEU A 159 3.34 14.11 -5.74
CA LEU A 159 3.18 13.32 -6.96
C LEU A 159 2.30 14.11 -7.92
N SER A 160 2.83 14.38 -9.11
CA SER A 160 2.13 15.13 -10.15
C SER A 160 2.17 14.41 -11.49
N ARG A 161 1.17 14.73 -12.32
CA ARG A 161 1.04 14.24 -13.69
C ARG A 161 1.12 15.42 -14.64
N LYS A 162 2.03 15.32 -15.63
CA LYS A 162 2.20 16.33 -16.68
C LYS A 162 0.86 16.67 -17.33
N ARG A 163 0.54 17.97 -17.41
CA ARG A 163 -0.71 18.55 -17.95
C ARG A 163 -1.99 18.31 -17.14
N VAL A 164 -1.93 17.58 -16.03
CA VAL A 164 -3.07 17.41 -15.10
C VAL A 164 -2.83 18.19 -13.82
N GLY A 165 -1.60 18.17 -13.31
CA GLY A 165 -1.21 18.86 -12.07
C GLY A 165 -0.93 17.86 -10.95
N ASP A 166 -1.08 18.34 -9.72
CA ASP A 166 -0.79 17.59 -8.51
C ASP A 166 -1.89 16.54 -8.26
N ILE A 167 -1.47 15.31 -7.95
CA ILE A 167 -2.35 14.14 -7.81
C ILE A 167 -2.42 13.70 -6.35
N LEU A 168 -1.26 13.64 -5.67
CA LEU A 168 -1.16 13.20 -4.29
C LEU A 168 -0.06 13.99 -3.58
N THR A 169 -0.33 14.43 -2.37
CA THR A 169 0.63 15.13 -1.51
C THR A 169 0.95 14.25 -0.31
N PHE A 170 2.21 14.23 0.09
CA PHE A 170 2.72 13.58 1.28
C PHE A 170 3.33 14.64 2.20
N ASP A 171 3.10 14.48 3.49
CA ASP A 171 3.33 15.44 4.55
C ASP A 171 3.72 14.70 5.85
N SER A 172 3.81 15.43 6.96
CA SER A 172 4.13 14.86 8.26
C SER A 172 3.12 13.78 8.70
N GLU A 173 1.82 13.94 8.39
CA GLU A 173 0.79 12.97 8.75
C GLU A 173 0.99 11.66 7.98
N THR A 174 1.28 11.73 6.68
CA THR A 174 1.59 10.52 5.89
C THR A 174 2.90 9.87 6.33
N ASN A 175 3.90 10.68 6.72
CA ASN A 175 5.15 10.19 7.29
C ASN A 175 4.92 9.41 8.60
N GLU A 176 4.08 9.93 9.50
CA GLU A 176 3.72 9.24 10.75
C GLU A 176 2.95 7.93 10.50
N TYR A 177 2.16 7.88 9.43
CA TYR A 177 1.41 6.68 9.06
C TYR A 177 2.31 5.53 8.57
N VAL A 178 3.33 5.86 7.78
CA VAL A 178 4.24 4.87 7.17
C VAL A 178 5.34 4.43 8.14
N ASN A 179 5.72 5.28 9.10
CA ASN A 179 6.65 4.93 10.16
C ASN A 179 5.92 4.19 11.30
N VAL A 180 5.84 2.88 11.17
CA VAL A 180 5.24 1.96 12.15
C VAL A 180 6.13 1.86 13.40
N ARG A 181 5.53 1.88 14.60
CA ARG A 181 6.24 1.81 15.89
C ARG A 181 6.69 0.39 16.30
N GLY A 182 6.69 -0.55 15.36
CA GLY A 182 6.96 -1.97 15.62
C GLY A 182 5.68 -2.76 15.91
N GLU A 183 5.84 -4.08 15.92
CA GLU A 183 4.83 -5.03 16.39
C GLU A 183 4.82 -5.00 17.92
N SER A 184 3.64 -4.98 18.54
CA SER A 184 3.53 -5.14 20.00
C SER A 184 4.16 -6.47 20.41
N ASP A 185 5.05 -6.44 21.40
CA ASP A 185 5.63 -7.66 22.00
C ASP A 185 4.58 -8.46 22.78
N ASP A 186 3.49 -7.80 23.21
CA ASP A 186 2.41 -8.43 23.96
C ASP A 186 1.36 -9.03 23.01
N ASP A 187 1.10 -10.33 23.21
CA ASP A 187 -0.04 -11.01 22.63
C ASP A 187 -1.31 -10.63 23.41
N GLU A 188 -2.35 -10.21 22.70
CA GLU A 188 -3.64 -9.86 23.29
C GLU A 188 -4.81 -10.55 22.59
N TYR A 189 -5.92 -10.67 23.31
CA TYR A 189 -7.15 -11.22 22.76
C TYR A 189 -8.06 -10.12 22.24
N VAL A 190 -8.33 -10.14 20.94
CA VAL A 190 -9.33 -9.31 20.28
C VAL A 190 -10.57 -10.14 19.96
N ILE A 191 -11.76 -9.59 20.17
CA ILE A 191 -13.02 -10.23 19.81
C ILE A 191 -13.51 -9.62 18.51
N GLY A 192 -13.86 -10.49 17.56
CA GLY A 192 -14.38 -10.04 16.29
C GLY A 192 -14.88 -11.17 15.42
N ASN A 193 -15.30 -10.84 14.20
CA ASN A 193 -15.65 -11.82 13.17
C ASN A 193 -14.87 -11.54 11.89
N VAL A 194 -14.50 -12.61 11.18
CA VAL A 194 -13.84 -12.49 9.89
C VAL A 194 -14.83 -11.96 8.87
N THR A 195 -14.45 -10.92 8.14
CA THR A 195 -15.25 -10.34 7.05
C THR A 195 -14.74 -10.75 5.67
N LYS A 196 -13.44 -11.04 5.57
CA LYS A 196 -12.78 -11.55 4.35
C LYS A 196 -11.55 -12.35 4.75
N PHE A 197 -11.24 -13.42 4.02
CA PHE A 197 -10.00 -14.16 4.19
C PHE A 197 -9.56 -14.83 2.88
N ASN A 198 -8.29 -14.63 2.53
CA ASN A 198 -7.65 -15.28 1.40
C ASN A 198 -6.75 -16.42 1.90
N ILE A 199 -7.13 -17.65 1.58
CA ILE A 199 -6.44 -18.87 2.02
C ILE A 199 -5.03 -18.98 1.41
N LEU A 200 -4.80 -18.41 0.23
CA LEU A 200 -3.52 -18.49 -0.47
C LEU A 200 -2.48 -17.56 0.15
N THR A 201 -2.88 -16.34 0.49
CA THR A 201 -1.95 -15.31 1.00
C THR A 201 -1.93 -15.23 2.53
N ASN A 202 -2.90 -15.85 3.21
CA ASN A 202 -3.15 -15.76 4.65
C ASN A 202 -3.49 -14.35 5.14
N TYR A 203 -3.91 -13.45 4.24
CA TYR A 203 -4.42 -12.14 4.59
C TYR A 203 -5.95 -12.17 4.70
N GLY A 204 -6.48 -11.37 5.61
CA GLY A 204 -7.91 -11.20 5.76
C GLY A 204 -8.27 -9.89 6.41
N ARG A 205 -9.55 -9.74 6.72
CA ARG A 205 -10.12 -8.61 7.44
C ARG A 205 -11.01 -9.14 8.55
N VAL A 206 -10.90 -8.52 9.72
CA VAL A 206 -11.70 -8.81 10.90
C VAL A 206 -12.45 -7.54 11.28
N TYR A 207 -13.73 -7.67 11.60
CA TYR A 207 -14.43 -6.60 12.31
C TYR A 207 -14.09 -6.71 13.78
N ASP A 208 -13.38 -5.72 14.30
CA ASP A 208 -12.99 -5.65 15.71
C ASP A 208 -14.12 -4.99 16.52
N ASP A 209 -14.63 -5.70 17.52
CA ASP A 209 -15.75 -5.22 18.34
C ASP A 209 -15.36 -4.04 19.25
N ASN A 210 -14.11 -3.98 19.70
CA ASN A 210 -13.60 -2.92 20.57
C ASN A 210 -13.34 -1.65 19.76
N LEU A 211 -12.70 -1.77 18.60
CA LEU A 211 -12.40 -0.64 17.71
C LEU A 211 -13.59 -0.23 16.83
N ARG A 212 -14.63 -1.07 16.76
CA ARG A 212 -15.84 -0.88 15.95
C ARG A 212 -15.56 -0.56 14.49
N ARG A 213 -14.51 -1.18 13.94
CA ARG A 213 -14.12 -1.03 12.53
C ARG A 213 -13.49 -2.31 12.01
N VAL A 214 -13.41 -2.38 10.69
CA VAL A 214 -12.71 -3.47 10.01
C VAL A 214 -11.21 -3.18 10.04
N VAL A 215 -10.43 -4.15 10.52
CA VAL A 215 -8.97 -4.10 10.58
C VAL A 215 -8.42 -5.27 9.77
N SER A 216 -7.38 -5.01 8.99
CA SER A 216 -6.71 -6.04 8.20
C SER A 216 -5.90 -6.96 9.12
N PHE A 217 -5.80 -8.23 8.80
CA PHE A 217 -4.99 -9.17 9.56
C PHE A 217 -4.20 -10.09 8.63
N LYS A 218 -3.11 -10.63 9.17
CA LYS A 218 -2.29 -11.65 8.53
C LYS A 218 -2.06 -12.77 9.52
N LEU A 219 -2.16 -14.01 9.09
CA LEU A 219 -1.75 -15.13 9.93
C LEU A 219 -0.22 -15.21 10.03
N ILE A 220 0.26 -15.77 11.13
CA ILE A 220 1.66 -16.19 11.27
C ILE A 220 2.11 -17.09 10.10
N GLU A 221 3.42 -17.17 9.91
CA GLU A 221 3.99 -18.09 8.92
C GLU A 221 3.62 -19.54 9.27
N ASP A 222 3.22 -20.30 8.24
CA ASP A 222 2.74 -21.68 8.34
C ASP A 222 1.60 -21.91 9.38
N PRO A 223 0.43 -21.29 9.19
CA PRO A 223 -0.66 -21.40 10.15
C PRO A 223 -1.27 -22.80 10.12
N SER A 224 -1.59 -23.33 11.30
CA SER A 224 -2.19 -24.66 11.45
C SER A 224 -3.49 -24.82 10.65
N HIS A 225 -3.78 -26.04 10.20
CA HIS A 225 -5.05 -26.35 9.52
C HIS A 225 -6.27 -25.98 10.37
N ARG A 226 -6.18 -26.14 11.70
CA ARG A 226 -7.23 -25.73 12.66
C ARG A 226 -7.51 -24.23 12.58
N LEU A 227 -6.46 -23.41 12.64
CA LEU A 227 -6.58 -21.95 12.57
C LEU A 227 -7.27 -21.50 11.28
N ARG A 228 -6.83 -22.02 10.12
CA ARG A 228 -7.45 -21.75 8.82
C ARG A 228 -8.92 -22.15 8.77
N THR A 229 -9.25 -23.31 9.33
CA THR A 229 -10.61 -23.84 9.37
C THR A 229 -11.52 -22.94 10.20
N LEU A 230 -11.07 -22.52 11.39
CA LEU A 230 -11.84 -21.65 12.28
C LEU A 230 -12.07 -20.26 11.68
N ILE A 231 -11.06 -19.67 11.04
CA ILE A 231 -11.20 -18.38 10.34
C ILE A 231 -12.21 -18.49 9.19
N THR A 232 -12.11 -19.55 8.39
CA THR A 232 -13.04 -19.78 7.27
C THR A 232 -14.47 -20.01 7.78
N LYS A 233 -14.61 -20.74 8.89
CA LYS A 233 -15.89 -20.96 9.56
C LYS A 233 -16.50 -19.64 10.07
N SER A 234 -15.71 -18.80 10.74
CA SER A 234 -16.15 -17.48 11.21
C SER A 234 -16.71 -16.61 10.08
N MET A 235 -16.03 -16.61 8.92
CA MET A 235 -16.51 -15.92 7.73
C MET A 235 -17.83 -16.50 7.20
N HIS A 236 -17.93 -17.84 7.15
CA HIS A 236 -19.14 -18.54 6.69
C HIS A 236 -20.35 -18.27 7.60
N ASP A 237 -20.16 -18.34 8.91
CA ASP A 237 -21.21 -18.10 9.90
C ASP A 237 -21.70 -16.64 9.82
N ARG A 238 -20.78 -15.70 9.56
CA ARG A 238 -21.12 -14.28 9.34
C ARG A 238 -21.99 -14.05 8.11
N VAL A 239 -21.79 -14.82 7.03
CA VAL A 239 -22.63 -14.76 5.82
C VAL A 239 -24.05 -15.26 6.11
N LYS A 240 -24.20 -16.27 6.98
CA LYS A 240 -25.51 -16.79 7.39
C LYS A 240 -26.24 -15.90 8.41
N GLY A 241 -25.56 -14.91 8.99
CA GLY A 241 -26.11 -14.08 10.06
C GLY A 241 -26.19 -14.78 11.41
N GLU A 242 -25.52 -15.93 11.57
CA GLU A 242 -25.54 -16.77 12.79
C GLU A 242 -24.54 -16.27 13.86
N GLY A 243 -24.02 -15.06 13.71
CA GLY A 243 -22.79 -14.65 14.40
C GLY A 243 -21.58 -15.35 13.76
N GLY A 244 -20.44 -15.34 14.43
CA GLY A 244 -19.19 -15.87 13.87
C GLY A 244 -17.99 -15.34 14.63
N LYS A 245 -18.18 -15.08 15.93
CA LYS A 245 -17.19 -14.40 16.74
C LYS A 245 -16.11 -15.37 17.18
N LEU A 246 -14.87 -14.92 17.08
CA LEU A 246 -13.70 -15.61 17.58
C LEU A 246 -12.96 -14.67 18.53
N HIS A 247 -12.29 -15.27 19.52
CA HIS A 247 -11.18 -14.65 20.22
C HIS A 247 -9.92 -14.85 19.39
N PHE A 248 -9.39 -13.76 18.83
CA PHE A 248 -8.13 -13.75 18.10
C PHE A 248 -7.00 -13.44 19.07
N LEU A 249 -6.02 -14.33 19.17
CA LEU A 249 -4.75 -14.03 19.81
C LEU A 249 -3.88 -13.30 18.79
N VAL A 250 -3.66 -12.01 19.00
CA VAL A 250 -3.03 -11.12 18.04
C VAL A 250 -1.91 -10.31 18.65
N ARG A 251 -0.96 -9.94 17.79
CA ARG A 251 -0.07 -8.80 18.01
C ARG A 251 -0.52 -7.65 17.15
N ARG A 252 -0.56 -6.46 17.74
CA ARG A 252 -0.92 -5.23 17.04
C ARG A 252 0.27 -4.70 16.26
N VAL A 253 0.01 -4.27 15.04
CA VAL A 253 0.92 -3.42 14.28
C VAL A 253 0.30 -2.04 14.23
N GLU A 254 0.92 -1.08 14.92
CA GLU A 254 0.39 0.28 15.11
C GLU A 254 1.27 1.31 14.41
N ASN A 255 0.64 2.37 13.90
CA ASN A 255 1.39 3.54 13.42
C ASN A 255 1.92 4.39 14.59
N ALA A 256 2.68 5.44 14.29
CA ALA A 256 3.22 6.36 15.31
C ALA A 256 2.14 7.01 16.20
N MET A 257 0.91 7.15 15.68
CA MET A 257 -0.26 7.70 16.38
C MET A 257 -1.02 6.68 17.26
N GLY A 258 -0.56 5.42 17.34
CA GLY A 258 -1.24 4.35 18.11
C GLY A 258 -2.49 3.80 17.42
N THR A 259 -2.69 4.10 16.13
CA THR A 259 -3.77 3.51 15.33
C THR A 259 -3.35 2.13 14.86
N VAL A 260 -4.16 1.13 15.18
CA VAL A 260 -3.95 -0.25 14.69
C VAL A 260 -4.08 -0.29 13.17
N LYS A 261 -3.00 -0.60 12.46
CA LYS A 261 -3.01 -0.80 11.00
C LYS A 261 -3.45 -2.22 10.66
N ARG A 262 -2.90 -3.20 11.38
CA ARG A 262 -3.20 -4.61 11.18
C ARG A 262 -2.93 -5.47 12.41
N TYR A 263 -3.44 -6.69 12.39
CA TYR A 263 -3.13 -7.74 13.34
C TYR A 263 -2.25 -8.82 12.73
N VAL A 264 -1.26 -9.28 13.50
CA VAL A 264 -0.58 -10.57 13.25
C VAL A 264 -1.27 -11.61 14.13
N VAL A 265 -2.01 -12.53 13.52
CA VAL A 265 -2.85 -13.52 14.22
C VAL A 265 -2.03 -14.77 14.46
N ALA A 266 -1.76 -15.06 15.73
CA ALA A 266 -1.05 -16.26 16.17
C ALA A 266 -2.01 -17.45 16.34
N ASP A 267 -3.19 -17.23 16.91
CA ASP A 267 -4.20 -18.27 17.09
C ASP A 267 -5.62 -17.69 17.19
N VAL A 268 -6.63 -18.56 17.09
CA VAL A 268 -8.04 -18.22 17.35
C VAL A 268 -8.72 -19.28 18.21
N VAL A 269 -9.64 -18.83 19.05
CA VAL A 269 -10.50 -19.66 19.90
C VAL A 269 -11.95 -19.24 19.69
N GLU A 270 -12.88 -20.20 19.66
CA GLU A 270 -14.31 -19.90 19.57
C GLU A 270 -14.81 -19.18 20.84
N VAL A 271 -15.66 -18.17 20.67
CA VAL A 271 -16.37 -17.55 21.78
C VAL A 271 -17.43 -18.54 22.26
N ARG A 272 -17.36 -18.95 23.53
CA ARG A 272 -18.36 -19.82 24.17
C ARG A 272 -19.55 -19.03 24.67
#